data_AF-A0A453EVB0-F1
#
_entry.id   AF-A0A453EVB0-F1
#
_cell.length_a   1.000
_cell.length_b   1.000
_cell.length_c   1.000
_cell.angle_alpha   90.00
_cell.angle_beta   90.00
_cell.angle_gamma   90.00
#
_symmetry.space_group_name_H-M   'P 1'
#
loop_
_entity.id
_entity.type
_entity.pdbx_description
1 polymer ?
#
loop_
_entity_poly.entity_id
_entity_poly.type
_entity_poly.pdbx_seq_one_letter_code
_entity_poly.pdbx_strand_id
1 'polypeptide(L)'
;EDNQHTFDDEAGPLTLNAFDLIILSQGLNLSALFDRRQDYGKLQNRFLSRKPANVILSSMEVVAQSMGFKTHIRNYKMRVEGPNANKTSHLTIMLQIFEVAPSIFMVELERSAGDTSEYNKFVNNYCSKLDDIIWKVSAEKGKSRTSRLSKR
;
A
#
# COMPACT_ATOMS: atom_id res chain seq x y z
N GLU A 1 29.77 6.87 -8.67
CA GLU A 1 29.69 5.56 -8.00
C GLU A 1 28.33 5.00 -8.35
N ASP A 2 28.31 4.09 -9.32
CA ASP A 2 27.08 3.48 -9.84
C ASP A 2 26.57 2.47 -8.81
N ASN A 3 25.49 2.82 -8.10
CA ASN A 3 24.76 1.89 -7.26
C ASN A 3 23.99 0.92 -8.15
N GLN A 4 24.66 -0.17 -8.53
CA GLN A 4 24.03 -1.31 -9.16
C GLN A 4 23.03 -1.93 -8.16
N HIS A 5 21.76 -1.54 -8.26
CA HIS A 5 20.67 -2.26 -7.60
C HIS A 5 20.50 -3.60 -8.32
N THR A 6 21.15 -4.63 -7.79
CA THR A 6 20.91 -6.02 -8.21
C THR A 6 19.53 -6.41 -7.70
N PHE A 7 18.56 -6.42 -8.60
CA PHE A 7 17.34 -7.19 -8.39
C PHE A 7 17.79 -8.66 -8.33
N ASP A 8 17.61 -9.31 -7.18
CA ASP A 8 17.60 -10.78 -7.13
C ASP A 8 16.34 -11.22 -7.90
N ASP A 9 16.42 -11.17 -9.23
CA ASP A 9 15.32 -11.30 -10.22
C ASP A 9 14.71 -12.71 -10.28
N GLU A 10 15.20 -13.67 -9.49
CA GLU A 10 14.71 -15.06 -9.53
C GLU A 10 13.48 -15.30 -8.64
N ALA A 11 13.25 -14.49 -7.61
CA ALA A 11 12.11 -14.67 -6.70
C ALA A 11 11.19 -13.43 -6.75
N GLY A 12 10.00 -13.59 -7.32
CA GLY A 12 8.96 -12.57 -7.36
C GLY A 12 8.48 -12.10 -5.96
N PRO A 13 7.43 -11.26 -5.89
CA PRO A 13 6.84 -10.86 -4.63
C PRO A 13 6.40 -12.07 -3.79
N LEU A 14 6.41 -11.93 -2.47
CA LEU A 14 5.87 -12.97 -1.59
C LEU A 14 4.39 -13.20 -1.90
N THR A 15 3.99 -14.47 -1.95
CA THR A 15 2.58 -14.85 -2.15
C THR A 15 1.84 -14.82 -0.82
N LEU A 16 0.67 -14.17 -0.78
CA LEU A 16 -0.27 -14.26 0.33
C LEU A 16 -1.50 -15.05 -0.11
N ASN A 17 -1.81 -16.11 0.63
CA ASN A 17 -3.01 -16.89 0.40
C ASN A 17 -4.24 -16.22 1.03
N ALA A 18 -5.42 -16.81 0.82
CA ALA A 18 -6.67 -16.29 1.36
C ALA A 18 -6.72 -16.21 2.90
N PHE A 19 -6.11 -17.16 3.62
CA PHE A 19 -6.04 -17.12 5.09
C PHE A 19 -5.13 -15.99 5.57
N ASP A 20 -4.01 -15.75 4.89
CA ASP A 20 -3.13 -14.61 5.21
C ASP A 20 -3.90 -13.29 5.07
N LEU A 21 -4.68 -13.13 3.99
CA LEU A 21 -5.50 -11.94 3.78
C LEU A 21 -6.58 -11.75 4.86
N ILE A 22 -7.17 -12.85 5.34
CA ILE A 22 -8.16 -12.81 6.42
C ILE A 22 -7.51 -12.28 7.70
N ILE A 23 -6.33 -12.79 8.07
CA ILE A 23 -5.59 -12.37 9.27
C ILE A 23 -5.26 -10.88 9.24
N LEU A 24 -5.01 -10.32 8.05
CA LEU A 24 -4.74 -8.90 7.86
C LEU A 24 -5.98 -7.99 8.04
N SER A 25 -7.19 -8.56 8.20
CA SER A 25 -8.42 -7.78 8.42
C SER A 25 -8.37 -6.97 9.72
N GLN A 26 -8.80 -5.70 9.66
CA GLN A 26 -8.90 -4.84 10.85
C GLN A 26 -9.79 -5.46 11.94
N GLY A 27 -10.79 -6.27 11.58
CA GLY A 27 -11.68 -6.93 12.55
C GLY A 27 -11.01 -8.04 13.36
N LEU A 28 -9.88 -8.58 12.89
CA LEU A 28 -9.06 -9.57 13.61
C LEU A 28 -7.82 -8.95 14.25
N ASN A 29 -7.56 -7.66 14.00
CA ASN A 29 -6.44 -6.95 14.60
C ASN A 29 -6.82 -6.37 15.97
N LEU A 30 -6.31 -7.01 17.03
CA LEU A 30 -6.56 -6.60 18.42
C LEU A 30 -5.64 -5.47 18.91
N SER A 31 -4.65 -5.01 18.12
CA SER A 31 -3.70 -3.97 18.55
C SER A 31 -4.40 -2.68 18.96
N ALA A 32 -5.50 -2.34 18.28
CA ALA A 32 -6.32 -1.17 18.56
C ALA A 32 -6.97 -1.17 19.96
N LEU A 33 -7.13 -2.33 20.61
CA LEU A 33 -7.64 -2.42 21.99
C LEU A 33 -6.63 -1.93 23.03
N PHE A 34 -5.35 -1.90 22.66
CA PHE A 34 -4.25 -1.54 23.56
C PHE A 34 -3.66 -0.16 23.24
N ASP A 35 -4.08 0.47 22.14
CA ASP A 35 -3.53 1.74 21.72
C ASP A 35 -4.15 2.90 22.53
N ARG A 36 -3.31 3.58 23.31
CA ARG A 36 -3.74 4.72 24.15
C ARG A 36 -3.94 5.99 23.33
N ARG A 37 -3.39 6.03 22.12
CA ARG A 37 -3.53 7.13 21.17
C ARG A 37 -4.60 6.71 20.15
N GLN A 38 -5.74 7.38 20.19
CA GLN A 38 -6.84 7.16 19.25
C GLN A 38 -6.48 7.69 17.86
N ASP A 39 -5.64 6.95 17.13
CA ASP A 39 -5.36 7.21 15.73
C ASP A 39 -6.51 6.68 14.85
N TYR A 40 -7.73 7.22 15.03
CA TYR A 40 -8.93 6.84 14.28
C TYR A 40 -8.97 7.34 12.82
N GLY A 41 -7.81 7.64 12.24
CA GLY A 41 -7.70 7.96 10.82
C GLY A 41 -7.66 6.67 10.00
N LYS A 42 -8.83 6.16 9.59
CA LYS A 42 -8.98 5.10 8.57
C LYS A 42 -8.38 5.55 7.23
N LEU A 43 -7.06 5.56 7.10
CA LEU A 43 -6.44 5.54 5.79
C LEU A 43 -6.31 4.09 5.37
N GLN A 44 -6.80 3.79 4.16
CA GLN A 44 -6.48 2.54 3.50
C GLN A 44 -4.98 2.56 3.23
N ASN A 45 -4.22 1.86 4.08
CA ASN A 45 -2.79 1.66 3.92
C ASN A 45 -2.48 0.51 2.95
N ARG A 46 -3.50 0.00 2.25
CA ARG A 46 -3.38 -1.07 1.27
C ARG A 46 -4.15 -0.71 0.02
N PHE A 47 -3.58 -1.05 -1.13
CA PHE A 47 -4.27 -0.99 -2.41
C PHE A 47 -3.92 -2.20 -3.27
N LEU A 48 -4.77 -2.49 -4.26
CA LEU A 48 -4.52 -3.56 -5.23
C LEU A 48 -4.00 -2.97 -6.54
N SER A 49 -3.24 -3.75 -7.28
CA SER A 49 -2.81 -3.44 -8.63
C SER A 49 -2.83 -4.69 -9.51
N ARG A 50 -3.02 -4.48 -10.81
CA ARG A 50 -2.87 -5.50 -11.85
C ARG A 50 -1.65 -5.25 -12.74
N LYS A 51 -0.83 -4.24 -12.40
CA LYS A 51 0.42 -3.96 -13.10
C LYS A 51 1.46 -5.02 -12.70
N PRO A 52 2.45 -5.32 -13.55
CA PRO A 52 3.57 -6.17 -13.17
C PRO A 52 4.28 -5.63 -11.92
N ALA A 53 4.77 -6.52 -11.05
CA ALA A 53 5.36 -6.15 -9.77
C ALA A 53 6.56 -5.19 -9.87
N ASN A 54 7.39 -5.36 -10.90
CA ASN A 54 8.50 -4.45 -11.20
C ASN A 54 8.00 -3.04 -11.56
N VAL A 55 6.93 -2.94 -12.36
CA VAL A 55 6.31 -1.66 -12.71
C VAL A 55 5.74 -0.97 -11.47
N ILE A 56 5.05 -1.72 -10.61
CA ILE A 56 4.53 -1.20 -9.34
C ILE A 56 5.68 -0.63 -8.50
N LEU A 57 6.74 -1.41 -8.31
CA LEU A 57 7.90 -1.04 -7.50
C LEU A 57 8.61 0.21 -8.04
N SER A 58 8.86 0.27 -9.35
CA SER A 58 9.49 1.43 -9.99
C SER A 58 8.62 2.69 -9.92
N SER A 59 7.30 2.58 -10.17
CA SER A 59 6.38 3.72 -10.02
C SER A 59 6.39 4.24 -8.58
N MET A 60 6.36 3.33 -7.61
CA MET A 60 6.43 3.66 -6.19
C MET A 60 7.73 4.39 -5.83
N GLU A 61 8.86 3.91 -6.32
CA GLU A 61 10.17 4.53 -6.08
C GLU A 61 10.24 5.94 -6.66
N VAL A 62 9.90 6.10 -7.94
CA VAL A 62 9.92 7.39 -8.64
C VAL A 62 9.05 8.41 -7.93
N VAL A 63 7.83 8.04 -7.54
CA VAL A 63 6.94 8.94 -6.80
C VAL A 63 7.53 9.34 -5.46
N ALA A 64 8.10 8.40 -4.70
CA ALA A 64 8.69 8.69 -3.39
C ALA A 64 9.88 9.64 -3.50
N GLN A 65 10.77 9.39 -4.46
CA GLN A 65 11.93 10.25 -4.74
C GLN A 65 11.50 11.65 -5.21
N SER A 66 10.46 11.75 -6.06
CA SER A 66 9.90 13.04 -6.49
C SER A 66 9.34 13.88 -5.34
N MET A 67 8.99 13.23 -4.23
CA MET A 67 8.51 13.87 -3.00
C MET A 67 9.66 14.26 -2.04
N GLY A 68 10.91 14.03 -2.44
CA GLY A 68 12.10 14.33 -1.63
C GLY A 68 12.44 13.29 -0.57
N PHE A 69 11.87 12.08 -0.67
CA PHE A 69 12.19 10.97 0.23
C PHE A 69 13.34 10.13 -0.33
N LYS A 70 14.14 9.56 0.57
CA LYS A 70 15.14 8.54 0.22
C LYS A 70 14.48 7.18 0.17
N THR A 71 14.90 6.35 -0.78
CA THR A 71 14.36 4.99 -0.97
C THR A 71 15.46 3.95 -0.84
N HIS A 72 15.14 2.83 -0.20
CA HIS A 72 15.96 1.62 -0.24
C HIS A 72 15.07 0.43 -0.56
N ILE A 73 15.38 -0.27 -1.64
CA ILE A 73 14.62 -1.43 -2.10
C ILE A 73 15.39 -2.73 -1.84
N ARG A 74 14.69 -3.78 -1.44
CA ARG A 74 15.17 -5.16 -1.38
C ARG A 74 13.99 -6.14 -1.41
N ASN A 75 14.03 -7.16 -2.27
CA ASN A 75 13.02 -8.23 -2.33
C ASN A 75 11.56 -7.73 -2.36
N TYR A 76 11.24 -6.82 -3.28
CA TYR A 76 9.91 -6.18 -3.40
C TYR A 76 9.41 -5.48 -2.12
N LYS A 77 10.31 -5.17 -1.19
CA LYS A 77 10.12 -4.27 -0.06
C LYS A 77 10.88 -2.97 -0.35
N MET A 78 10.24 -1.84 -0.07
CA MET A 78 10.84 -0.53 -0.18
C MET A 78 10.74 0.20 1.16
N ARG A 79 11.87 0.62 1.70
CA ARG A 79 11.92 1.57 2.81
C ARG A 79 11.96 2.98 2.25
N VAL A 80 11.09 3.85 2.76
CA VAL A 80 11.01 5.28 2.44
C VAL A 80 11.36 6.08 3.68
N GLU A 81 12.35 6.95 3.57
CA GLU A 81 12.87 7.76 4.67
C GLU A 81 12.72 9.25 4.36
N GLY A 82 12.07 9.97 5.28
CA GLY A 82 11.88 11.42 5.18
C GLY A 82 13.21 12.18 5.23
N PRO A 83 13.26 13.40 4.66
CA PRO A 83 14.47 14.20 4.65
C PRO A 83 14.97 14.55 6.06
N ASN A 84 16.29 14.54 6.22
CA ASN A 84 16.99 14.91 7.46
C ASN A 84 16.88 16.42 7.68
N ALA A 85 15.83 16.88 8.37
CA ALA A 85 15.68 18.29 8.72
C ALA A 85 15.34 18.42 10.21
N ASN A 86 16.36 18.43 11.07
CA ASN A 86 16.39 18.92 12.47
C ASN A 86 15.16 18.65 13.38
N LYS A 87 14.31 17.66 13.07
CA LYS A 87 13.16 17.23 13.86
C LYS A 87 13.52 15.95 14.60
N THR A 88 13.04 15.85 15.83
CA THR A 88 13.31 14.78 16.79
C THR A 88 12.82 13.38 16.40
N SER A 89 12.16 13.20 15.25
CA SER A 89 11.91 11.88 14.65
C SER A 89 11.67 11.99 13.14
N HIS A 90 12.36 11.20 12.32
CA HIS A 90 12.12 11.12 10.88
C HIS A 90 10.98 10.15 10.58
N LEU A 91 10.12 10.51 9.61
CA LEU A 91 9.09 9.61 9.10
C LEU A 91 9.77 8.48 8.32
N THR A 92 9.54 7.23 8.75
CA THR A 92 10.01 6.03 8.05
C THR A 92 8.82 5.15 7.73
N ILE A 93 8.70 4.75 6.48
CA ILE A 93 7.59 3.95 5.97
C ILE A 93 8.15 2.75 5.24
N MET A 94 7.61 1.57 5.54
CA MET A 94 7.87 0.35 4.80
C MET A 94 6.72 0.14 3.83
N LEU A 95 7.06 -0.13 2.57
CA LEU A 95 6.12 -0.53 1.55
C LEU A 95 6.49 -1.93 1.09
N GLN A 96 5.49 -2.78 0.91
CA GLN A 96 5.71 -4.16 0.51
C GLN A 96 4.69 -4.59 -0.53
N ILE A 97 5.18 -5.26 -1.56
CA ILE A 97 4.36 -5.85 -2.62
C ILE A 97 4.19 -7.34 -2.32
N PHE A 98 2.96 -7.81 -2.42
CA PHE A 98 2.58 -9.21 -2.28
C PHE A 98 1.78 -9.66 -3.49
N GLU A 99 2.00 -10.87 -3.97
CA GLU A 99 1.10 -11.51 -4.92
C GLU A 99 -0.06 -12.17 -4.16
N VAL A 100 -1.29 -11.82 -4.48
CA VAL A 100 -2.49 -12.34 -3.78
C VAL A 100 -3.33 -13.27 -4.66
N ALA A 101 -3.12 -13.19 -5.97
CA ALA A 101 -3.64 -14.07 -7.01
C ALA A 101 -2.82 -13.84 -8.28
N PRO A 102 -2.91 -14.72 -9.31
CA PRO A 102 -2.18 -14.53 -10.56
C PRO A 102 -2.41 -13.13 -11.14
N SER A 103 -1.34 -12.36 -11.31
CA SER A 103 -1.35 -10.98 -11.82
C SER A 103 -2.17 -9.98 -10.99
N ILE A 104 -2.42 -10.28 -9.72
CA ILE A 104 -3.04 -9.36 -8.76
C ILE A 104 -2.10 -9.20 -7.59
N PHE A 105 -1.64 -7.98 -7.40
CA PHE A 105 -0.70 -7.62 -6.35
C PHE A 105 -1.38 -6.71 -5.33
N MET A 106 -1.09 -6.93 -4.07
CA MET A 106 -1.43 -6.04 -2.97
C MET A 106 -0.17 -5.26 -2.58
N VAL A 107 -0.31 -3.95 -2.45
CA VAL A 107 0.72 -3.09 -1.86
C VAL A 107 0.25 -2.70 -0.47
N GLU A 108 1.09 -2.92 0.53
CA GLU A 108 0.87 -2.48 1.90
C GLU A 108 1.88 -1.41 2.29
N LEU A 109 1.40 -0.39 3.00
CA LEU A 109 2.18 0.69 3.57
C LEU A 109 2.11 0.60 5.10
N GLU A 110 3.26 0.58 5.75
CA GLU A 110 3.37 0.50 7.21
C GLU A 110 4.26 1.64 7.73
N ARG A 111 3.77 2.37 8.73
CA ARG A 111 4.59 3.36 9.43
C ARG A 111 5.53 2.63 10.39
N SER A 112 6.83 2.71 10.16
CA SER A 112 7.85 2.17 11.08
C SER A 112 8.31 3.19 12.12
N ALA A 113 8.33 4.48 11.78
CA ALA A 113 8.69 5.57 12.69
C ALA A 113 8.04 6.90 12.27
N GLY A 114 8.01 7.87 13.19
CA GLY A 114 7.51 9.22 12.94
C GLY A 114 6.06 9.46 13.38
N ASP A 115 5.59 10.69 13.22
CA ASP A 115 4.27 11.12 13.69
C ASP A 115 3.13 10.60 12.81
N THR A 116 1.97 10.30 13.43
CA THR A 116 0.82 9.74 12.71
C THR A 116 0.24 10.76 11.71
N SER A 117 0.24 12.05 12.05
CA SER A 117 -0.28 13.09 11.15
C SER A 117 0.62 13.27 9.93
N GLU A 118 1.94 13.15 10.09
CA GLU A 118 2.90 13.21 8.98
C GLU A 118 2.77 11.98 8.07
N TYR A 119 2.62 10.78 8.67
CA TYR A 119 2.32 9.56 7.91
C TYR A 119 1.03 9.68 7.09
N ASN A 120 -0.05 10.17 7.71
CA ASN A 120 -1.34 10.31 7.03
C ASN A 120 -1.26 11.30 5.84
N LYS A 121 -0.52 12.40 6.01
CA LYS A 121 -0.25 13.36 4.92
C LYS A 121 0.55 12.72 3.79
N PHE A 122 1.56 11.92 4.13
CA PHE A 122 2.34 11.17 3.14
C PHE A 122 1.44 10.22 2.37
N VAL A 123 0.68 9.33 3.03
CA VAL A 123 -0.14 8.31 2.37
C VAL A 123 -1.14 8.95 1.40
N ASN A 124 -1.82 10.03 1.81
CA ASN A 124 -2.76 10.73 0.95
C ASN A 124 -2.11 11.33 -0.30
N ASN A 125 -0.95 11.99 -0.17
CA ASN A 125 -0.23 12.59 -1.29
C ASN A 125 0.45 11.53 -2.18
N TYR A 126 0.92 10.45 -1.57
CA TYR A 126 1.59 9.36 -2.26
C TYR A 126 0.62 8.54 -3.12
N CYS A 127 -0.50 8.12 -2.53
CA CYS A 127 -1.53 7.37 -3.25
C CYS A 127 -2.19 8.19 -4.36
N SER A 128 -2.36 9.51 -4.19
CA SER A 128 -2.92 10.35 -5.26
C SER A 128 -2.01 10.47 -6.49
N LYS A 129 -0.71 10.30 -6.31
CA LYS A 129 0.29 10.28 -7.39
C LYS A 129 0.48 8.90 -8.02
N LEU A 130 -0.09 7.84 -7.42
CA LEU A 130 -0.04 6.45 -7.91
C LEU A 130 -1.38 5.99 -8.50
N ASP A 131 -2.24 6.93 -8.87
CA ASP A 131 -3.60 6.65 -9.36
C ASP A 131 -3.63 5.74 -10.60
N ASP A 132 -2.56 5.77 -11.40
CA ASP A 132 -2.37 5.00 -12.63
C ASP A 132 -2.09 3.51 -12.40
N ILE A 133 -1.54 3.16 -11.23
CA ILE A 133 -1.26 1.77 -10.85
C ILE A 133 -2.30 1.20 -9.88
N ILE A 134 -3.10 2.03 -9.23
CA ILE A 134 -4.16 1.60 -8.29
C ILE A 134 -5.32 0.99 -9.08
N TRP A 135 -5.64 -0.26 -8.80
CA TRP A 135 -6.80 -0.94 -9.36
C TRP A 135 -8.09 -0.42 -8.70
N LYS A 136 -8.81 0.41 -9.45
CA LYS A 136 -10.15 0.86 -9.09
C LYS A 136 -11.15 -0.23 -9.48
N VAL A 137 -11.78 -0.85 -8.49
CA VAL A 137 -12.92 -1.74 -8.74
C VAL A 137 -14.06 -0.84 -9.20
N SER A 138 -14.35 -0.86 -10.50
CA SER A 138 -15.53 -0.19 -11.03
C SER A 138 -16.72 -0.87 -10.37
N ALA A 139 -17.43 -0.16 -9.50
CA ALA A 139 -18.68 -0.64 -8.95
C ALA A 139 -19.62 -0.85 -10.15
N GLU A 140 -19.78 -2.09 -10.60
CA GLU A 140 -20.81 -2.39 -11.57
C GLU A 140 -22.12 -1.92 -10.95
N LYS A 141 -22.76 -0.95 -11.60
CA LYS A 141 -24.13 -0.56 -11.29
C LYS A 141 -24.99 -1.80 -11.50
N GLY A 142 -25.22 -2.56 -10.44
CA GLY A 142 -26.17 -3.65 -10.43
C GLY A 142 -27.50 -3.09 -10.90
N LYS A 143 -27.85 -3.36 -12.16
CA LYS A 143 -29.20 -3.14 -12.66
C LYS A 143 -30.08 -4.15 -11.94
N SER A 144 -30.67 -3.73 -10.82
CA SER A 144 -31.76 -4.44 -10.17
C SER A 144 -32.92 -4.53 -11.15
N ARG A 145 -33.00 -5.66 -11.87
CA ARG A 145 -34.20 -6.06 -12.61
C ARG A 145 -35.26 -6.44 -11.59
N THR A 146 -36.00 -5.46 -11.08
CA THR A 146 -37.30 -5.74 -10.46
C THR A 146 -38.30 -6.01 -11.58
N SER A 147 -38.48 -7.27 -11.96
CA SER A 147 -39.68 -7.68 -12.67
C SER A 147 -40.85 -7.57 -11.68
N ARG A 148 -41.68 -6.54 -11.82
CA ARG A 148 -42.99 -6.52 -11.14
C ARG A 148 -43.83 -7.63 -11.75
N LEU A 149 -44.08 -8.69 -10.97
CA LEU A 149 -45.15 -9.62 -11.25
C LEU A 149 -46.47 -8.84 -11.23
N SER A 150 -47.14 -8.75 -12.38
CA SER A 150 -48.53 -8.35 -12.47
C SER A 150 -49.38 -9.43 -11.79
N LYS A 151 -50.04 -9.10 -10.69
CA LYS A 151 -51.11 -9.93 -10.12
C LYS A 151 -52.35 -9.77 -10.98
N ARG A 152 -52.85 -10.89 -11.49
CA ARG A 152 -54.22 -11.07 -11.96
C ARG A 152 -55.21 -10.93 -10.80
#